data_AF-T1B884-F1
#
_entry.id   AF-T1B884-F1
#
_cell.length_a   1.000
_cell.length_b   1.000
_cell.length_c   1.000
_cell.angle_alpha   90.00
_cell.angle_beta   90.00
_cell.angle_gamma   90.00
#
_symmetry.space_group_name_H-M   'P 1'
#
loop_
_entity.id
_entity.type
_entity.pdbx_description
1 polymer ?
#
loop_
_entity_poly.entity_id
_entity_poly.type
_entity_poly.pdbx_seq_one_letter_code
_entity_poly.pdbx_strand_id
1 'polypeptide(L)' 'MELKGERLLGADRATAWRLLNDPEVLKRSVPGCESMTVTGEHAYDVVMSAAVGPV' A
#
# COMPACT_ATOMS: atom_id res chain seq x y z
N MET A 1 17.97 -0.77 -0.65
CA MET A 1 17.47 -0.08 0.55
C MET A 1 16.76 -1.13 1.40
N GLU A 2 17.08 -1.23 2.69
CA GLU A 2 16.45 -2.20 3.60
C GLU A 2 15.55 -1.40 4.55
N LEU A 3 14.22 -1.60 4.46
CA LEU A 3 13.28 -1.07 5.43
C LEU A 3 13.02 -2.13 6.49
N LYS A 4 13.29 -1.82 7.76
CA LYS A 4 12.93 -2.65 8.92
C LYS A 4 11.86 -1.95 9.73
N GLY A 5 10.83 -2.68 10.13
CA GLY A 5 9.77 -2.20 10.99
C GLY A 5 8.78 -3.31 11.30
N GLU A 6 8.31 -3.35 12.55
CA GLU A 6 7.31 -4.31 13.01
C GLU A 6 6.18 -3.58 13.70
N ARG A 7 4.95 -4.05 13.49
CA ARG A 7 3.76 -3.53 14.16
C ARG A 7 2.75 -4.66 14.34
N LEU A 8 2.19 -4.75 15.55
CA LEU A 8 1.05 -5.62 15.80
C LEU A 8 -0.22 -5.02 15.19
N LEU A 9 -0.93 -5.84 14.42
CA LEU A 9 -2.24 -5.50 13.87
C LEU A 9 -3.32 -6.00 14.81
N GLY A 10 -4.34 -5.18 15.08
CA GLY A 10 -5.53 -5.55 15.86
C GLY A 10 -6.50 -6.46 15.11
N ALA A 11 -6.00 -7.32 14.22
CA ALA A 11 -6.76 -8.22 13.38
C ALA A 11 -6.13 -9.62 13.44
N ASP A 12 -6.94 -10.65 13.24
CA ASP A 12 -6.42 -12.02 13.11
C ASP A 12 -5.54 -12.15 11.85
N ARG A 13 -4.69 -13.18 11.84
CA ARG A 13 -3.72 -13.40 10.77
C ARG A 13 -4.36 -13.55 9.38
N ALA A 14 -5.50 -14.22 9.27
CA ALA A 14 -6.14 -14.46 7.98
C ALA A 14 -6.72 -13.16 7.43
N THR A 15 -7.38 -12.37 8.29
CA THR A 15 -7.88 -11.03 7.93
C THR A 15 -6.75 -10.09 7.54
N ALA A 16 -5.68 -10.04 8.33
CA ALA A 16 -4.50 -9.23 8.01
C ALA A 16 -3.89 -9.62 6.66
N TRP A 17 -3.69 -10.92 6.42
CA TRP A 17 -3.13 -11.41 5.16
C TRP A 17 -3.99 -11.04 3.96
N ARG A 18 -5.31 -11.22 4.05
CA ARG A 18 -6.24 -10.86 2.98
C ARG A 18 -6.17 -9.37 2.66
N LEU A 19 -6.22 -8.51 3.69
CA LEU A 19 -6.23 -7.05 3.50
C LEU A 19 -4.89 -6.50 3.01
N LEU A 20 -3.77 -7.12 3.40
CA LEU A 20 -2.44 -6.77 2.88
C LEU A 20 -2.26 -7.09 1.39
N ASN A 21 -3.15 -7.90 0.82
CA ASN A 21 -3.15 -8.24 -0.61
C ASN A 21 -4.39 -7.70 -1.33
N ASP A 22 -5.19 -6.84 -0.68
CA ASP A 22 -6.39 -6.24 -1.25
C ASP A 22 -6.03 -4.90 -1.92
N PRO A 23 -6.20 -4.75 -3.25
CA PRO A 23 -5.85 -3.53 -3.97
C PRO A 23 -6.53 -2.28 -3.40
N GLU A 24 -7.79 -2.35 -3.00
CA GLU A 24 -8.51 -1.18 -2.49
C GLU A 24 -7.97 -0.74 -1.12
N VAL A 25 -7.53 -1.71 -0.31
CA VAL A 25 -6.87 -1.42 0.98
C VAL A 25 -5.49 -0.83 0.76
N LEU A 26 -4.72 -1.40 -0.16
CA LEU A 26 -3.38 -0.93 -0.50
C LEU A 26 -3.42 0.52 -1.01
N LYS A 27 -4.34 0.82 -1.93
CA LYS A 27 -4.53 2.19 -2.46
C LYS A 27 -4.76 3.21 -1.35
N ARG A 28 -5.59 2.88 -0.36
CA ARG A 28 -5.91 3.76 0.77
C ARG A 28 -4.77 3.88 1.79
N SER A 29 -3.86 2.91 1.82
CA SER A 29 -2.79 2.81 2.80
C SER A 29 -1.50 3.49 2.35
N VAL A 30 -1.35 3.75 1.06
CA VAL A 30 -0.18 4.45 0.49
C VAL A 30 -0.43 5.96 0.52
N PRO A 31 0.33 6.74 1.31
CA PRO A 31 0.19 8.19 1.34
C PRO A 31 0.46 8.79 -0.05
N GLY A 32 -0.38 9.74 -0.47
CA GLY A 32 -0.26 10.39 -1.78
C GLY A 32 -0.71 9.53 -2.96
N CYS A 33 -1.26 8.32 -2.75
CA CYS A 33 -1.81 7.51 -3.83
C CYS A 33 -3.11 8.10 -4.36
N GLU A 34 -3.10 8.53 -5.62
CA GLU A 34 -4.25 9.13 -6.30
C GLU A 34 -5.02 8.07 -7.10
N SER A 35 -4.29 7.18 -7.79
CA SER A 35 -4.89 6.07 -8.52
C SER A 35 -4.01 4.82 -8.49
N MET A 36 -4.66 3.66 -8.59
CA MET A 36 -4.01 2.37 -8.73
C MET A 36 -4.83 1.53 -9.70
N THR A 37 -4.22 1.08 -10.78
CA THR A 37 -4.88 0.37 -11.89
C THR A 37 -4.20 -0.97 -12.09
N VAL A 38 -4.99 -2.04 -12.20
CA VAL A 38 -4.47 -3.39 -12.49
C VAL A 38 -3.98 -3.45 -13.93
N THR A 39 -2.72 -3.86 -14.13
CA THR A 39 -2.12 -4.00 -15.47
C THR A 39 -1.71 -5.43 -15.81
N GLY A 40 -1.87 -6.36 -14.87
CA GLY A 40 -1.62 -7.79 -15.06
C GLY A 40 -1.76 -8.57 -13.77
N GLU A 41 -1.37 -9.84 -13.81
CA GLU A 41 -1.32 -10.67 -12.61
C GLU A 41 -0.26 -10.11 -11.65
N HIS A 42 -0.71 -9.66 -10.47
CA HIS A 42 0.13 -9.00 -9.46
C HIS A 42 0.87 -7.74 -9.94
N ALA A 43 0.39 -7.08 -11.01
CA ALA A 43 0.98 -5.86 -11.56
C ALA A 43 -0.01 -4.69 -11.49
N TYR A 44 0.48 -3.53 -11.05
CA TYR A 44 -0.32 -2.32 -10.87
C TYR A 44 0.44 -1.08 -11.34
N ASP A 45 -0.25 -0.23 -12.09
CA ASP A 45 0.19 1.14 -12.33
C ASP A 45 -0.36 2.04 -11.23
N VAL A 46 0.51 2.83 -10.60
CA VAL A 46 0.16 3.70 -9.46
C VAL A 46 0.51 5.14 -9.81
N VAL A 47 -0.47 6.05 -9.69
CA VAL A 47 -0.23 7.49 -9.72
C VAL A 47 -0.17 8.00 -8.28
N MET A 48 0.94 8.65 -7.95
CA MET A 48 1.19 9.18 -6.61
C MET A 48 1.62 10.64 -6.68
N SER A 49 1.03 11.49 -5.83
CA SER A 49 1.56 12.82 -5.55
C SER A 49 2.59 12.72 -4.43
N ALA A 50 3.83 13.05 -4.78
CA ALA A 50 4.91 13.21 -3.82
C ALA A 50 5.21 14.70 -3.66
N ALA A 51 4.88 15.27 -2.50
CA ALA A 51 5.37 16.58 -2.13
C ALA A 51 6.84 16.44 -1.67
N VAL A 52 7.79 16.72 -2.56
CA VAL A 52 9.22 16.83 -2.21
C VAL A 52 9.51 18.31 -1.98
N GLY A 53 9.49 18.75 -0.72
CA GLY A 53 9.77 20.15 -0.34
C GLY A 53 10.76 20.23 0.83
N PRO A 54 11.57 21.31 0.93
CA PRO A 54 12.37 21.55 2.11
C PRO A 54 11.43 22.00 3.24
N VAL A 55 11.43 21.29 4.36
CA VAL A 55 10.91 21.85 5.62
C VAL A 55 11.83 22.96 6.11
#